data_AF-A0A7I4CZT5-F1
#
_entry.id   AF-A0A7I4CZT5-F1
#
_cell.length_a   1.000
_cell.length_b   1.000
_cell.length_c   1.000
_cell.angle_alpha   90.00
_cell.angle_beta   90.00
_cell.angle_gamma   90.00
#
_symmetry.space_group_name_H-M   'P 1'
#
loop_
_entity.id
_entity.type
_entity.pdbx_description
1 polymer ?
#
loop_
_entity_poly.entity_id
_entity_poly.type
_entity_poly.pdbx_seq_one_letter_code
_entity_poly.pdbx_strand_id
1 'polypeptide(L)'
;MDGFERFAQGHLITLFSATNYCGTANNAGAILVLGRDLVVVPKLIHPIPPAITSPESSPERHVDDTWMQELNVQRPPTPTRGRPQGGNDRGSLAWI
;
A
#
# COMPACT_ATOMS: atom_id res chain seq x y z
N MET A 1 2.01 -6.81 1.62
CA MET A 1 0.89 -5.98 1.12
C MET A 1 1.07 -5.85 -0.39
N ASP A 2 -0.02 -6.01 -1.14
CA ASP A 2 -0.01 -5.73 -2.59
C ASP A 2 0.13 -4.22 -2.80
N GLY A 3 0.76 -3.79 -3.89
CA GLY A 3 0.97 -2.36 -4.16
C GLY A 3 -0.32 -1.56 -4.41
N PHE A 4 -1.50 -2.14 -4.24
CA PHE A 4 -2.76 -1.43 -4.31
C PHE A 4 -3.77 -1.99 -3.29
N GLU A 5 -4.72 -1.15 -2.87
CA GLU A 5 -5.78 -1.57 -1.96
C GLU A 5 -7.09 -0.86 -2.28
N ARG A 6 -8.19 -1.61 -2.42
CA ARG A 6 -9.55 -1.07 -2.62
C ARG A 6 -10.21 -0.74 -1.28
N PHE A 7 -10.89 0.40 -1.18
CA PHE A 7 -11.72 0.83 -0.05
C PHE A 7 -13.13 1.19 -0.50
N ALA A 8 -14.05 1.34 0.46
CA ALA A 8 -15.39 1.87 0.24
C ALA A 8 -16.09 1.16 -0.91
N GLN A 9 -16.10 -0.19 -0.88
CA GLN A 9 -16.68 -1.04 -1.94
C GLN A 9 -16.03 -0.85 -3.32
N GLY A 10 -14.78 -0.39 -3.38
CA GLY A 10 -14.05 -0.16 -4.61
C GLY A 10 -14.12 1.27 -5.13
N HIS A 11 -14.82 2.19 -4.44
CA HIS A 11 -14.90 3.59 -4.83
C HIS A 11 -13.59 4.36 -4.59
N LEU A 12 -12.71 3.86 -3.71
CA LEU A 12 -11.39 4.44 -3.47
C LEU A 12 -10.30 3.38 -3.63
N ILE A 13 -9.20 3.73 -4.28
CA ILE A 13 -8.03 2.88 -4.42
C ILE A 13 -6.81 3.63 -3.89
N THR A 14 -6.10 3.03 -2.94
CA THR A 14 -4.76 3.46 -2.55
C THR A 14 -3.75 2.73 -3.43
N LEU A 15 -2.77 3.44 -3.98
CA LEU A 15 -1.74 2.89 -4.86
C LEU A 15 -0.34 3.20 -4.31
N PHE A 16 0.52 2.19 -4.30
CA PHE A 16 1.94 2.26 -4.00
C PHE A 16 2.73 1.66 -5.15
N SER A 17 3.61 2.45 -5.78
CA SER A 17 4.44 1.98 -6.90
C SER A 17 5.87 1.63 -6.48
N ALA A 18 6.33 2.13 -5.33
CA ALA A 18 7.66 1.84 -4.80
C ALA A 18 7.65 0.48 -4.08
N THR A 19 8.38 -0.49 -4.64
CA THR A 19 8.61 -1.80 -4.00
C THR A 19 9.51 -1.65 -2.79
N ASN A 20 9.28 -2.47 -1.75
CA ASN A 20 10.05 -2.45 -0.51
C ASN A 20 10.34 -1.01 -0.03
N TYR A 21 9.28 -0.23 0.17
CA TYR A 21 9.38 1.19 0.45
C TYR A 21 10.31 1.44 1.65
N CYS A 22 11.26 2.36 1.44
CA CYS A 22 12.34 2.68 2.40
C CYS A 22 13.19 1.48 2.86
N GLY A 23 13.21 0.37 2.12
CA GLY A 23 14.00 -0.81 2.48
C GLY A 23 13.38 -1.71 3.56
N THR A 24 12.33 -1.26 4.24
CA THR A 24 11.79 -1.90 5.47
C THR A 24 10.36 -2.40 5.34
N ALA A 25 9.58 -1.89 4.37
CA ALA A 25 8.14 -2.18 4.29
C ALA A 25 7.79 -3.53 3.65
N ASN A 26 8.70 -4.11 2.86
CA ASN A 26 8.51 -5.38 2.14
C ASN A 26 7.17 -5.48 1.35
N ASN A 27 6.69 -4.34 0.84
CA ASN A 27 5.49 -4.29 0.01
C ASN A 27 5.85 -4.54 -1.47
N ALA A 28 4.89 -5.08 -2.22
CA ALA A 28 4.92 -4.99 -3.67
C ALA A 28 4.61 -3.55 -4.12
N GLY A 29 5.05 -3.19 -5.33
CA GLY A 29 4.55 -2.06 -6.07
C GLY A 29 3.38 -2.47 -6.97
N ALA A 30 2.59 -1.50 -7.43
CA ALA A 30 1.56 -1.73 -8.43
C ALA A 30 1.43 -0.56 -9.41
N ILE A 31 0.88 -0.87 -10.58
CA ILE A 31 0.43 0.08 -11.59
C ILE A 31 -1.02 -0.22 -11.91
N LEU A 32 -1.84 0.81 -12.10
CA LEU A 32 -3.22 0.67 -12.58
C LEU A 32 -3.26 0.96 -14.08
N VAL A 33 -3.70 -0.02 -14.86
CA VAL A 33 -3.94 0.16 -16.30
C VAL A 33 -5.42 0.48 -16.48
N LEU A 34 -5.72 1.66 -17.03
CA LEU A 34 -7.09 2.08 -17.34
C LEU A 34 -7.38 1.81 -18.82
N GLY A 35 -8.35 0.94 -19.09
CA GLY A 35 -8.87 0.68 -20.42
C GLY A 35 -9.74 1.83 -20.94
N ARG A 36 -10.03 1.83 -22.25
CA ARG A 36 -10.94 2.81 -22.88
C ARG A 36 -12.39 2.65 -22.41
N ASP A 37 -12.74 1.46 -21.93
CA ASP A 37 -13.99 1.09 -21.29
C ASP A 37 -14.01 1.41 -19.79
N LEU A 38 -13.01 2.15 -19.29
CA LEU A 38 -12.81 2.48 -17.87
C LEU A 38 -12.59 1.26 -16.96
N VAL A 39 -12.28 0.09 -17.55
CA VAL A 39 -11.88 -1.07 -16.76
C VAL A 39 -10.49 -0.83 -16.18
N VAL A 40 -10.36 -0.99 -14.86
CA VAL A 40 -9.09 -0.83 -14.14
C VAL A 40 -8.48 -2.20 -13.88
N VAL A 41 -7.29 -2.44 -14.45
CA VAL A 41 -6.53 -3.69 -14.27
C VAL A 41 -5.25 -3.39 -13.48
N PRO A 42 -5.11 -3.86 -12.24
CA PRO A 42 -3.87 -3.72 -11.49
C PRO A 42 -2.79 -4.66 -12.03
N LYS A 43 -1.55 -4.19 -12.04
CA LYS A 43 -0.35 -4.97 -12.33
C LYS A 43 0.61 -4.85 -11.15
N LEU A 44 1.12 -5.97 -10.66
CA LEU A 44 2.04 -6.02 -9.52
C LEU A 44 3.50 -6.02 -9.98
N ILE A 45 4.34 -5.34 -9.20
CA ILE A 45 5.80 -5.35 -9.32
C ILE A 45 6.32 -5.83 -7.97
N HIS A 46 6.99 -6.97 -7.94
CA HIS A 46 7.57 -7.49 -6.70
C HIS A 46 8.96 -6.90 -6.48
N PRO A 47 9.38 -6.66 -5.23
CA PRO A 47 10.74 -6.23 -4.94
C PRO A 47 11.73 -7.23 -5.51
N ILE A 48 12.75 -6.73 -6.21
CA ILE A 48 13.89 -7.54 -6.65
C ILE A 48 14.76 -7.77 -5.41
N PRO A 49 15.17 -9.02 -5.10
CA PRO A 49 16.09 -9.27 -3.99
C PRO A 49 17.35 -8.41 -4.16
N PRO A 50 17.84 -7.77 -3.09
CA PRO A 50 19.09 -7.01 -3.17
C PRO A 50 20.20 -7.93 -3.67
N ALA A 51 21.06 -7.41 -4.55
CA ALA A 51 22.20 -8.17 -5.02
C ALA A 51 23.04 -8.61 -3.82
N ILE A 52 23.49 -9.87 -3.81
CA ILE A 52 24.20 -10.51 -2.68
C ILE A 52 25.52 -9.77 -2.33
N THR A 53 25.99 -8.90 -3.23
CA THR A 53 27.19 -8.06 -3.11
C THR A 53 26.89 -6.57 -2.86
N SER A 54 25.62 -6.18 -2.69
CA SER A 54 25.26 -4.77 -2.51
C SER A 54 25.70 -4.27 -1.12
N PRO A 55 26.36 -3.10 -1.03
CA PRO A 55 26.64 -2.44 0.26
C PRO A 55 25.37 -2.00 1.01
N GLU A 56 24.17 -2.30 0.51
CA GLU A 56 22.90 -2.19 1.23
C GLU A 56 22.71 -3.30 2.28
N SER A 57 23.42 -4.43 2.21
CA SER A 57 23.39 -5.47 3.27
C SER A 57 24.33 -5.18 4.45
N SER A 58 24.88 -3.96 4.53
CA SER A 58 25.87 -3.58 5.53
C SER A 58 25.21 -3.34 6.89
N PRO A 59 25.78 -3.85 8.00
CA PRO A 59 25.20 -3.68 9.34
C PRO A 59 25.10 -2.22 9.80
N GLU A 60 25.86 -1.29 9.22
CA GLU A 60 25.79 0.15 9.56
C GLU A 60 24.46 0.80 9.15
N ARG A 61 23.76 0.29 8.12
CA ARG A 61 22.43 0.81 7.72
C ARG A 61 21.26 0.30 8.56
N HIS A 62 21.45 -0.76 9.36
CA HIS A 62 20.40 -1.20 10.29
C HIS A 62 19.99 -0.10 11.27
N VAL A 63 20.91 0.82 11.59
CA VAL A 63 20.65 1.94 12.50
C VAL A 63 19.66 2.94 11.86
N ASP A 64 19.77 3.18 10.55
CA ASP A 64 18.82 4.03 9.82
C ASP A 64 17.44 3.36 9.63
N ASP A 65 17.41 2.04 9.51
CA ASP A 65 16.12 1.32 9.42
C ASP A 65 15.36 1.32 10.75
N THR A 66 16.10 1.38 11.87
CA THR A 66 15.53 1.33 13.22
C THR A 66 14.63 2.53 13.52
N TRP A 67 15.04 3.76 13.16
CA TRP A 67 14.24 4.96 13.44
C TRP A 67 12.95 5.00 12.60
N MET A 68 13.01 4.53 11.35
CA MET A 68 11.83 4.42 10.50
C MET A 68 10.82 3.41 11.04
N GLN A 69 11.33 2.30 11.57
CA GLN A 69 10.50 1.27 12.17
C GLN A 69 9.79 1.81 13.42
N GLU A 70 10.49 2.59 14.24
CA GLU A 70 9.93 3.20 15.44
C GLU A 70 8.84 4.24 15.12
N LEU A 71 9.04 5.07 14.10
CA LEU A 71 8.00 5.99 13.60
C LEU A 71 6.77 5.25 13.06
N ASN A 72 6.97 4.13 12.37
CA ASN A 72 5.87 3.31 11.87
C ASN A 72 5.07 2.64 13.00
N VAL A 73 5.72 2.30 14.12
CA VAL A 73 5.05 1.80 15.33
C VAL A 73 4.26 2.91 16.04
N GLN A 74 4.79 4.13 16.04
CA GLN A 74 4.13 5.29 16.67
C GLN A 74 2.98 5.85 15.83
N ARG A 75 2.88 5.52 14.54
CA ARG A 75 1.75 5.94 13.71
C ARG A 75 0.46 5.42 14.32
N PRO A 76 -0.58 6.26 14.45
CA PRO A 76 -1.89 5.77 14.84
C PRO A 76 -2.35 4.70 13.85
N PRO A 77 -3.01 3.63 14.33
CA PRO A 77 -3.49 2.58 13.45
C PRO A 77 -4.41 3.19 12.40
N THR A 78 -4.32 2.69 11.17
CA THR A 78 -5.25 3.08 10.11
C THR A 78 -6.67 2.91 10.66
N PRO A 79 -7.52 3.96 10.66
CA PRO A 79 -8.87 3.88 11.20
C PRO A 79 -9.59 2.65 10.66
N THR A 80 -10.36 1.97 11.53
CA THR A 80 -11.10 0.77 11.12
C THR A 80 -11.95 1.11 9.91
N ARG A 81 -11.63 0.47 8.79
CA ARG A 81 -12.40 0.61 7.55
C ARG A 81 -13.83 0.19 7.86
N GLY A 82 -14.76 1.14 7.75
CA GLY A 82 -16.18 0.93 8.04
C GLY A 82 -16.66 -0.37 7.40
N ARG A 83 -17.32 -1.22 8.20
CA ARG A 83 -17.93 -2.47 7.74
C ARG A 83 -18.75 -2.17 6.48
N PRO A 84 -18.65 -2.97 5.39
CA PRO A 84 -19.53 -2.77 4.26
C PRO A 84 -20.97 -2.83 4.76
N GLN A 85 -21.69 -1.72 4.63
CA GLN A 85 -23.11 -1.67 4.95
C GLN A 85 -23.80 -2.71 4.06
N GLY A 86 -24.53 -3.64 4.68
CA GLY A 86 -25.42 -4.54 3.96
C GLY A 86 -26.36 -3.69 3.11
N GLY A 87 -26.55 -4.06 1.84
CA GLY A 87 -27.07 -3.20 0.78
C GLY A 87 -28.54 -2.78 0.89
N ASN A 88 -28.97 -2.13 1.98
CA ASN A 88 -30.36 -1.71 2.13
C ASN A 88 -30.62 -0.25 2.53
N ASP A 89 -29.60 0.60 2.66
CA ASP A 89 -29.83 2.01 3.00
C ASP A 89 -29.85 2.91 1.75
N ARG A 90 -30.99 2.90 1.05
CA ARG A 90 -31.35 3.83 -0.05
C ARG A 90 -31.56 5.28 0.43
N GLY A 91 -30.78 5.81 1.37
CA GLY A 91 -31.12 7.11 1.97
C GLY A 91 -30.06 7.87 2.74
N SER A 92 -28.78 7.50 2.74
CA SER A 92 -27.78 8.31 3.44
C SER A 92 -27.19 9.39 2.52
N LEU A 93 -27.69 10.62 2.66
CA LEU A 93 -27.22 11.87 2.05
C LEU A 93 -25.81 12.32 2.52
N ALA A 94 -24.99 11.40 3.03
CA ALA A 94 -23.68 11.73 3.57
C ALA A 94 -22.58 11.59 2.51
N TRP A 95 -22.70 12.29 1.39
CA TRP A 95 -21.61 12.46 0.42
C TRP A 95 -21.67 13.85 -0.22
N ILE A 96 -20.93 14.79 0.37
CA ILE A 96 -20.23 15.84 -0.39
C ILE A 96 -18.76 15.45 -0.36
#